data_AF-A0A355IWK5-F1
#
_entry.id   AF-A0A355IWK5-F1
#
_cell.length_a   1.000
_cell.length_b   1.000
_cell.length_c   1.000
_cell.angle_alpha   90.00
_cell.angle_beta   90.00
_cell.angle_gamma   90.00
#
_symmetry.space_group_name_H-M   'P 1'
#
loop_
_entity.id
_entity.type
_entity.pdbx_description
1 polymer ?
#
loop_
_entity_poly.entity_id
_entity_poly.type
_entity_poly.pdbx_seq_one_letter_code
_entity_poly.pdbx_strand_id
1 'polypeptide(L)' 'MKDKEEIVSCSNCGFQTKKGDLDRSCSNCFACTGCEIYICPQCGNEIVVKPMKKMEKNSSKTSPEN' A
#
# COMPACT_ATOMS: atom_id res chain seq x y z
N MET A 1 3.67 -18.61 20.82
CA MET A 1 2.53 -18.51 19.88
C MET A 1 3.11 -18.32 18.49
N LYS A 2 2.52 -18.87 17.42
CA LYS A 2 3.08 -18.75 16.07
C LYS A 2 2.90 -17.30 15.59
N ASP A 3 3.96 -16.51 15.68
CA ASP A 3 4.09 -15.24 14.98
C ASP A 3 3.99 -15.57 13.49
N LYS A 4 2.82 -15.27 12.91
CA LYS A 4 2.58 -15.50 11.48
C LYS A 4 3.32 -14.38 10.76
N GLU A 5 4.60 -14.60 10.51
CA GLU A 5 5.45 -13.68 9.78
C GLU A 5 4.88 -13.52 8.36
N GLU A 6 4.02 -12.52 8.18
CA GLU A 6 3.52 -12.16 6.85
C GLU A 6 4.69 -11.55 6.08
N ILE A 7 5.22 -12.32 5.12
CA ILE A 7 6.21 -11.84 4.17
C ILE A 7 5.47 -11.16 3.02
N VAL A 8 5.93 -9.96 2.66
CA VAL A 8 5.49 -9.24 1.46
C VAL A 8 6.58 -9.24 0.42
N SER A 9 6.17 -9.40 -0.83
CA SER A 9 7.06 -9.38 -1.98
C SER A 9 6.86 -8.06 -2.73
N CYS A 10 7.93 -7.37 -3.06
CA CYS A 10 7.87 -6.19 -3.91
C CYS A 10 7.59 -6.61 -5.35
N SER A 11 6.50 -6.12 -5.93
CA SER A 11 6.16 -6.40 -7.34
C SER A 11 7.12 -5.76 -8.35
N ASN A 12 7.92 -4.77 -7.93
CA ASN A 12 8.84 -4.07 -8.81
C ASN A 12 10.20 -4.78 -8.94
N CYS A 13 10.83 -5.13 -7.81
CA CYS A 13 12.16 -5.74 -7.80
C CYS A 13 12.17 -7.22 -7.37
N GLY A 14 11.04 -7.77 -6.92
CA GLY A 14 10.94 -9.14 -6.41
C GLY A 14 11.45 -9.35 -4.99
N PHE A 15 11.87 -8.29 -4.30
CA PHE A 15 12.41 -8.40 -2.93
C PHE A 15 11.35 -8.85 -1.92
N GLN A 16 11.67 -9.85 -1.10
CA GLN A 16 10.80 -10.37 -0.05
C GLN A 16 11.26 -9.89 1.32
N THR A 17 10.34 -9.33 2.10
CA THR A 17 10.62 -8.85 3.45
C THR A 17 9.43 -9.02 4.38
N LYS A 18 9.66 -8.97 5.68
CA LYS A 18 8.64 -9.18 6.70
C LYS A 18 7.82 -7.89 6.86
N LYS A 19 6.49 -7.99 6.89
CA LYS A 19 5.61 -6.84 7.13
C LYS A 19 5.92 -6.08 8.42
N GLY A 20 6.36 -6.80 9.47
CA GLY A 20 6.72 -6.20 10.75
C GLY A 20 8.03 -5.40 10.73
N ASP A 21 8.86 -5.61 9.71
CA ASP A 21 10.14 -4.91 9.52
C ASP A 21 10.00 -3.69 8.59
N LEU A 22 8.88 -3.60 7.90
CA LEU A 22 8.59 -2.53 6.95
C LEU A 22 7.87 -1.36 7.61
N ASP A 23 8.33 -0.15 7.27
CA ASP A 23 7.65 1.07 7.67
C ASP A 23 6.37 1.29 6.86
N ARG A 24 5.27 1.57 7.55
CA ARG A 24 3.96 1.83 6.92
C ARG A 24 3.91 3.27 6.41
N SER A 25 4.01 3.40 5.09
CA SER A 25 3.85 4.68 4.37
C SER A 25 2.48 5.34 4.61
N CYS A 26 1.41 4.54 4.66
CA CYS A 26 0.04 5.06 4.74
C CYS A 26 -0.42 5.52 6.15
N SER A 27 0.49 5.71 7.09
CA SER A 27 0.13 6.03 8.49
C SER A 27 -0.43 7.45 8.70
N ASN A 28 -0.21 8.38 7.77
CA ASN A 28 -0.58 9.80 7.94
C ASN A 28 -1.85 10.24 7.16
N CYS A 29 -2.60 9.29 6.60
CA CYS A 29 -3.82 9.66 5.87
C CYS A 29 -5.05 9.60 6.79
N PHE A 30 -5.44 10.74 7.34
CA PHE A 30 -6.64 10.90 8.19
C PHE A 30 -7.93 10.40 7.51
N ALA A 31 -7.98 10.47 6.18
CA ALA A 31 -9.12 10.02 5.37
C ALA A 31 -9.02 8.55 4.90
N CYS A 32 -7.87 7.89 5.05
CA CYS A 32 -7.65 6.53 4.57
C CYS A 32 -7.82 5.55 5.72
N THR A 33 -9.03 5.05 5.91
CA THR A 33 -9.26 3.99 6.89
C THR A 33 -8.81 2.63 6.32
N GLY A 34 -7.75 2.06 6.89
CA GLY A 34 -7.35 0.67 6.65
C GLY A 34 -6.48 0.41 5.41
N CYS A 35 -5.79 1.43 4.88
CA CYS A 35 -4.75 1.22 3.87
C CYS A 35 -3.51 0.54 4.48
N GLU A 36 -2.87 -0.33 3.69
CA GLU A 36 -1.66 -1.03 4.09
C GLU A 36 -0.68 -0.94 2.92
N ILE A 37 0.18 0.08 2.98
CA ILE A 37 1.20 0.39 1.97
C ILE A 37 2.54 0.48 2.69
N TYR A 38 3.54 -0.21 2.16
CA TYR A 38 4.88 -0.26 2.70
C TYR A 38 5.90 0.28 1.70
N ILE A 39 7.06 0.75 2.15
CA ILE A 39 8.15 1.17 1.26
C ILE A 39 9.18 0.05 1.14
N CYS A 40 9.48 -0.38 -0.09
CA CYS A 40 10.53 -1.37 -0.32
C CYS A 40 11.91 -0.80 0.03
N PRO A 41 12.68 -1.41 0.95
CA PRO A 41 14.00 -0.90 1.30
C PRO A 41 15.05 -1.12 0.20
N GLN A 42 14.79 -2.01 -0.76
CA GLN A 42 15.74 -2.31 -1.84
C GLN A 42 15.61 -1.33 -3.03
N CYS A 43 14.38 -1.00 -3.43
CA CYS A 43 14.13 -0.17 -4.62
C CYS A 43 13.39 1.14 -4.32
N GLY A 44 12.95 1.36 -3.08
CA GLY A 44 12.16 2.53 -2.69
C GLY A 44 10.71 2.54 -3.18
N ASN A 45 10.26 1.50 -3.89
CA ASN A 45 8.89 1.44 -4.40
C ASN A 45 7.85 1.12 -3.32
N GLU A 46 6.65 1.66 -3.51
CA GLU A 46 5.50 1.40 -2.66
C GLU A 46 4.90 0.01 -2.93
N ILE A 47 4.90 -0.82 -1.90
CA ILE A 47 4.26 -2.13 -1.88
C ILE A 47 2.84 -1.94 -1.34
N VAL A 48 1.87 -1.86 -2.25
CA VAL A 48 0.45 -1.72 -1.92
C VAL A 48 -0.14 -3.10 -1.60
N VAL A 49 -0.35 -3.39 -0.31
CA VAL A 49 -0.97 -4.64 0.14
C VAL A 49 -2.48 -4.47 0.28
N LYS A 50 -2.90 -3.35 0.88
CA LYS A 50 -4.30 -2.91 0.87
C LYS A 50 -4.36 -1.51 0.29
N PRO A 51 -5.00 -1.32 -0.87
CA PRO A 51 -5.15 0.01 -1.42
C PRO A 51 -5.99 0.87 -0.49
N MET A 52 -5.76 2.18 -0.53
CA MET A 52 -6.64 3.13 0.13
C MET A 52 -8.05 2.96 -0.43
N LYS A 53 -9.02 2.64 0.43
CA LYS A 53 -10.43 2.85 0.11
C LYS A 53 -10.62 4.35 0.01
N LYS A 54 -10.43 4.91 -1.19
CA LYS A 54 -10.93 6.23 -1.48
C LYS A 54 -12.41 6.15 -1.16
N MET A 55 -12.91 6.97 -0.25
CA MET A 55 -14.34 7.27 -0.25
C MET A 55 -14.62 7.68 -1.69
N GLU A 56 -15.39 6.86 -2.40
CA GLU A 56 -15.99 7.23 -3.67
C GLU A 56 -16.96 8.37 -3.33
N LYS A 57 -16.41 9.57 -3.13
CA LYS A 57 -17.14 10.79 -3.43
C LYS A 57 -17.35 10.65 -4.92
N ASN A 58 -18.58 10.33 -5.29
CA ASN A 58 -19.14 10.26 -6.62
C ASN A 58 -18.54 11.33 -7.53
N SER A 59 -17.35 11.08 -8.06
CA SER A 59 -16.67 11.94 -9.00
C SER A 59 -16.92 11.24 -10.32
N SER A 60 -18.07 11.59 -10.87
CA SER A 60 -18.42 11.44 -12.26
C SER A 60 -17.16 11.36 -13.10
N LYS A 61 -17.10 10.32 -13.94
CA LYS A 61 -16.25 10.30 -15.12
C LYS A 61 -16.47 11.61 -15.86
N THR A 62 -15.57 12.56 -15.71
CA THR A 62 -15.40 13.59 -16.73
C THR A 62 -13.94 13.98 -16.74
N SER A 63 -13.20 13.24 -17.54
CA SER A 63 -12.07 13.78 -18.29
C SER A 63 -12.12 13.15 -19.68
N PRO A 64 -11.62 13.87 -20.69
CA PRO A 64 -12.42 14.46 -21.77
C PRO A 64 -12.17 13.78 -23.12
N GLU A 65 -13.12 13.86 -24.05
CA GLU A 65 -12.92 13.86 -25.52
C GLU A 65 -14.27 13.63 -26.23
N ASN A 66 -14.90 14.71 -26.73
CA ASN A 66 -15.01 15.04 -28.16
C ASN A 66 -15.75 16.37 -28.30
#